data_AF-A0A7Z9YBA1-F1
#
_entry.id   AF-A0A7Z9YBA1-F1
#
_cell.length_a   1.000
_cell.length_b   1.000
_cell.length_c   1.000
_cell.angle_alpha   90.00
_cell.angle_beta   90.00
_cell.angle_gamma   90.00
#
_symmetry.space_group_name_H-M   'P 1'
#
loop_
_entity.id
_entity.type
_entity.pdbx_description
1 polymer ?
#
loop_
_entity_poly.entity_id
_entity_poly.type
_entity_poly.pdbx_seq_one_letter_code
_entity_poly.pdbx_strand_id
1 'polypeptide(L)'
;MQRYDPVRLEIFRNLFSSIAEEMGVTLLRSAFSPNIKERRDFSCAIFDGEGRMIEQAAHIPVHLGSMPLSVQGALGRIKELMPGDVIMLNDPFSGGTHLPDITLITPVFIEDKPLFFLANRAHHSDVGGISPGSMSLAREVIQEGIRIPPVKLLKEGVLDEEILSLILANVRTPEEREGDLRAQIAANEIGRRRMLELVKRYGLEEVLRYSSALLDYAERMMRSVIRGIPDGIYTFTDYLDDDGVAEGPIELR
;
A
#
# COMPACT_ATOMS: atom_id res chain seq x y z
N MET A 1 8.29 19.96 -24.94
CA MET A 1 9.16 19.17 -24.03
C MET A 1 9.33 19.95 -22.74
N GLN A 2 8.58 19.65 -21.67
CA GLN A 2 8.89 20.25 -20.37
C GLN A 2 10.15 19.54 -19.82
N ARG A 3 11.30 20.19 -19.58
CA ARG A 3 11.66 21.50 -18.97
C ARG A 3 11.60 21.51 -17.43
N TYR A 4 11.80 20.34 -16.81
CA TYR A 4 12.25 20.24 -15.42
C TYR A 4 13.79 20.14 -15.38
N ASP A 5 14.40 20.57 -14.28
CA ASP A 5 15.84 20.45 -14.06
C ASP A 5 16.16 19.01 -13.63
N PRO A 6 17.03 18.26 -14.34
CA PRO A 6 17.36 16.88 -14.00
C PRO A 6 18.00 16.76 -12.61
N VAL A 7 18.75 17.77 -12.16
CA VAL A 7 19.34 17.77 -10.81
C VAL A 7 18.24 17.85 -9.76
N ARG A 8 17.26 18.74 -9.97
CA ARG A 8 16.11 18.84 -9.06
C ARG A 8 15.21 17.61 -9.12
N LEU A 9 15.00 17.00 -10.29
CA LEU A 9 14.25 15.75 -10.39
C LEU A 9 14.86 14.69 -9.48
N GLU A 10 16.18 14.55 -9.48
CA GLU A 10 16.87 13.60 -8.62
C GLU A 10 16.81 13.96 -7.14
N ILE A 11 16.88 15.25 -6.80
CA ILE A 11 16.66 15.69 -5.42
C ILE A 11 15.26 15.28 -4.94
N PHE A 12 14.22 15.54 -5.74
CA PHE A 12 12.85 15.19 -5.38
C PHE A 12 12.64 13.67 -5.31
N ARG A 13 13.24 12.88 -6.21
CA ARG A 13 13.23 11.42 -6.11
C ARG A 13 13.73 10.95 -4.75
N ASN A 14 14.91 11.44 -4.34
CA ASN A 14 15.50 11.07 -3.05
C ASN A 14 14.68 11.59 -1.86
N LEU A 15 14.04 12.76 -1.98
CA LEU A 15 13.17 13.29 -0.92
C LEU A 15 11.92 12.41 -0.74
N PHE A 16 11.22 12.03 -1.81
CA PHE A 16 10.08 11.12 -1.70
C PHE A 16 10.50 9.74 -1.20
N SER A 17 11.62 9.21 -1.70
CA SER A 17 12.16 7.91 -1.28
C SER A 17 12.49 7.91 0.21
N SER A 18 13.16 8.95 0.70
CA SER A 18 13.45 9.12 2.13
C SER A 18 12.20 9.16 2.99
N ILE A 19 11.10 9.74 2.52
CA ILE A 19 9.82 9.76 3.24
C ILE A 19 9.24 8.34 3.33
N ALA A 20 9.17 7.63 2.21
CA ALA A 20 8.66 6.26 2.16
C ALA A 20 9.50 5.31 3.03
N GLU A 21 10.84 5.46 3.02
CA GLU A 21 11.75 4.71 3.87
C GLU A 21 11.54 5.03 5.36
N GLU A 22 11.34 6.30 5.74
CA GLU A 22 11.10 6.68 7.13
C GLU A 22 9.76 6.14 7.64
N MET A 23 8.72 6.08 6.79
CA MET A 23 7.48 5.38 7.09
C MET A 23 7.75 3.89 7.37
N GLY A 24 8.54 3.24 6.52
CA GLY A 24 8.90 1.83 6.67
C GLY A 24 9.71 1.53 7.93
N VAL A 25 10.70 2.37 8.27
CA VAL A 25 11.47 2.26 9.52
C VAL A 25 10.57 2.44 10.74
N THR A 26 9.60 3.36 10.65
CA THR A 26 8.62 3.58 11.73
C THR A 26 7.79 2.31 11.92
N LEU A 27 7.18 1.79 10.85
CA LEU A 27 6.36 0.58 10.87
C LEU A 27 7.14 -0.61 11.45
N LEU A 28 8.35 -0.86 10.95
CA LEU A 28 9.23 -1.93 11.41
C LEU A 28 9.50 -1.86 12.92
N ARG A 29 9.77 -0.67 13.45
CA ARG A 29 10.19 -0.49 14.85
C ARG A 29 9.03 -0.53 15.83
N SER A 30 7.84 -0.07 15.42
CA SER A 30 6.65 -0.05 16.27
C SER A 30 5.78 -1.30 16.15
N ALA A 31 6.01 -2.15 15.16
CA ALA A 31 5.29 -3.40 14.98
C ALA A 31 5.52 -4.41 16.12
N PHE A 32 4.49 -5.23 16.32
CA PHE A 32 4.38 -6.26 17.34
C PHE A 32 4.65 -7.64 16.72
N SER A 33 4.09 -7.92 15.54
CA SER A 33 4.23 -9.26 14.96
C SER A 33 5.62 -9.51 14.35
N PRO A 34 6.11 -10.77 14.40
CA PRO A 34 7.33 -11.16 13.70
C PRO A 34 7.25 -11.01 12.18
N ASN A 35 6.05 -11.06 11.58
CA ASN A 35 5.89 -10.91 10.13
C ASN A 35 6.31 -9.51 9.68
N ILE A 36 5.88 -8.48 10.40
CA ILE A 36 6.26 -7.11 10.08
C ILE A 36 7.67 -6.82 10.60
N LYS A 37 7.98 -7.20 11.85
CA LYS A 37 9.21 -6.80 12.54
C LYS A 37 10.47 -7.55 12.08
N GLU A 38 10.35 -8.85 11.84
CA GLU A 38 11.51 -9.71 11.53
C GLU A 38 11.53 -10.10 10.05
N ARG A 39 10.40 -10.54 9.50
CA ARG A 39 10.30 -10.89 8.07
C ARG A 39 10.24 -9.67 7.14
N ARG A 40 9.85 -8.50 7.69
CA ARG A 40 9.72 -7.24 6.96
C ARG A 40 8.71 -7.33 5.81
N ASP A 41 7.63 -8.06 6.05
CA ASP A 41 6.57 -8.28 5.07
C ASP A 41 5.59 -7.12 5.08
N PHE A 42 6.06 -5.97 4.58
CA PHE A 42 5.28 -4.75 4.43
C PHE A 42 5.88 -3.86 3.33
N SER A 43 5.12 -2.86 2.86
CA SER A 43 5.65 -1.78 2.03
C SER A 43 4.96 -0.46 2.34
N CYS A 44 5.67 0.64 2.10
CA CYS A 44 5.16 2.00 2.27
C CYS A 44 5.30 2.74 0.95
N ALA A 45 4.30 3.53 0.58
CA ALA A 45 4.25 4.22 -0.69
C ALA A 45 3.56 5.57 -0.60
N ILE A 46 3.91 6.45 -1.54
CA ILE A 46 3.40 7.81 -1.69
C ILE A 46 2.70 7.89 -3.05
N PHE A 47 1.51 8.46 -3.06
CA PHE A 47 0.66 8.64 -4.23
C PHE A 47 0.32 10.12 -4.41
N ASP A 48 0.10 10.54 -5.66
CA ASP A 48 -0.44 11.85 -5.96
C ASP A 48 -1.96 11.93 -5.68
N GLY A 49 -2.55 13.11 -5.87
CA GLY A 49 -3.98 13.34 -5.65
C GLY A 49 -4.92 12.57 -6.58
N GLU A 50 -4.40 11.95 -7.65
CA GLU A 50 -5.15 11.07 -8.54
C GLU A 50 -4.98 9.58 -8.16
N GLY A 51 -4.22 9.29 -7.11
CA GLY A 51 -3.95 7.94 -6.64
C GLY A 51 -2.94 7.18 -7.51
N ARG A 52 -2.05 7.89 -8.22
CA ARG A 52 -0.92 7.30 -8.95
C ARG A 52 0.30 7.23 -8.04
N MET A 53 0.97 6.09 -8.02
CA MET A 53 2.13 5.86 -7.15
C MET A 53 3.33 6.68 -7.63
N ILE A 54 3.82 7.58 -6.79
CA ILE A 54 5.02 8.39 -7.02
C ILE A 54 6.28 7.60 -6.64
N GLU A 55 6.23 6.95 -5.48
CA GLU A 55 7.38 6.27 -4.86
C GLU A 55 6.90 5.15 -3.93
N GLN A 56 7.66 4.06 -3.86
CA GLN A 56 7.46 2.97 -2.90
C GLN A 56 8.81 2.54 -2.31
N ALA A 57 8.88 2.42 -0.98
CA ALA A 57 10.01 1.77 -0.32
C ALA A 57 10.07 0.29 -0.74
N ALA A 58 11.12 -0.08 -1.46
CA ALA A 58 11.24 -1.36 -2.14
C ALA A 58 11.51 -2.50 -1.12
N HIS A 59 10.44 -3.06 -0.57
CA HIS A 59 10.51 -4.21 0.33
C HIS A 59 9.94 -5.47 -0.32
N ILE A 60 8.74 -5.39 -0.92
CA ILE A 60 8.02 -6.55 -1.47
C ILE A 60 7.48 -6.23 -2.89
N PRO A 61 7.97 -6.90 -3.95
CA PRO A 61 7.59 -6.59 -5.33
C PRO A 61 6.10 -6.69 -5.65
N VAL A 62 5.36 -7.64 -5.04
CA VAL A 62 3.92 -7.81 -5.31
C VAL A 62 3.09 -6.59 -4.86
N HIS A 63 3.58 -5.81 -3.88
CA HIS A 63 2.93 -4.58 -3.43
C HIS A 63 2.97 -3.48 -4.50
N LEU A 64 3.99 -3.48 -5.36
CA LEU A 64 4.15 -2.48 -6.43
C LEU A 64 2.96 -2.47 -7.40
N GLY A 65 2.44 -3.66 -7.74
CA GLY A 65 1.30 -3.81 -8.65
C GLY A 65 -0.06 -3.68 -7.98
N SER A 66 -0.17 -4.10 -6.71
CA SER A 66 -1.46 -4.23 -6.03
C SER A 66 -1.85 -3.04 -5.16
N MET A 67 -0.90 -2.34 -4.52
CA MET A 67 -1.21 -1.15 -3.73
C MET A 67 -1.87 -0.02 -4.54
N PRO A 68 -1.49 0.27 -5.81
CA PRO A 68 -2.23 1.22 -6.64
C PRO A 68 -3.71 0.85 -6.79
N LEU A 69 -4.01 -0.44 -6.97
CA LEU A 69 -5.39 -0.92 -7.08
C LEU A 69 -6.16 -0.72 -5.76
N SER A 70 -5.52 -0.92 -4.60
CA SER A 70 -6.12 -0.60 -3.30
C SER A 70 -6.44 0.87 -3.12
N VAL A 71 -5.52 1.76 -3.50
CA VAL A 71 -5.75 3.20 -3.44
C VAL A 71 -6.91 3.58 -4.36
N GLN A 72 -6.93 3.08 -5.59
CA GLN A 72 -8.05 3.32 -6.51
C GLN A 72 -9.37 2.74 -6.00
N GLY A 73 -9.38 1.54 -5.41
CA GLY A 73 -10.56 0.94 -4.80
C GLY A 73 -11.10 1.76 -3.63
N ALA A 74 -10.21 2.28 -2.78
CA ALA A 74 -10.55 3.17 -1.68
C ALA A 74 -11.17 4.49 -2.16
N LEU A 75 -10.52 5.18 -3.11
CA LEU A 75 -11.02 6.45 -3.69
C LEU A 75 -12.28 6.25 -4.55
N GLY A 76 -12.45 5.06 -5.11
CA GLY A 76 -13.64 4.62 -5.81
C GLY A 76 -14.86 4.54 -4.88
N ARG A 77 -14.66 4.12 -3.63
CA ARG A 77 -15.73 3.88 -2.65
C ARG A 77 -15.97 5.03 -1.66
N ILE A 78 -14.91 5.61 -1.10
CA ILE A 78 -14.99 6.66 -0.09
C ILE A 78 -14.84 8.02 -0.78
N LYS A 79 -15.94 8.76 -0.90
CA LYS A 79 -15.97 10.05 -1.62
C LYS A 79 -15.70 11.26 -0.75
N GLU A 80 -16.06 11.17 0.52
CA GLU A 80 -15.86 12.24 1.49
C GLU A 80 -14.66 11.89 2.36
N LEU A 81 -13.59 12.66 2.22
CA LEU A 81 -12.38 12.53 3.02
C LEU A 81 -12.18 13.82 3.81
N MET A 82 -11.73 13.67 5.05
CA MET A 82 -11.40 14.76 5.95
C MET A 82 -9.94 14.65 6.40
N PRO A 83 -9.29 15.76 6.77
CA PRO A 83 -7.98 15.71 7.42
C PRO A 83 -7.99 14.78 8.64
N GLY A 84 -7.03 13.86 8.71
CA GLY A 84 -6.92 12.89 9.81
C GLY A 84 -7.68 11.58 9.60
N ASP A 85 -8.40 11.43 8.49
CA ASP A 85 -8.98 10.13 8.13
C ASP A 85 -7.89 9.09 7.83
N VAL A 86 -8.17 7.81 8.12
CA VAL A 86 -7.36 6.67 7.66
C VAL A 86 -8.31 5.61 7.12
N ILE A 87 -8.15 5.22 5.87
CA ILE A 87 -8.92 4.15 5.23
C ILE A 87 -8.18 2.84 5.44
N MET A 88 -8.91 1.75 5.68
CA MET A 88 -8.41 0.39 5.79
C MET A 88 -9.12 -0.52 4.79
N LEU A 89 -8.38 -1.46 4.20
CA LEU A 89 -8.94 -2.55 3.39
C LEU A 89 -7.98 -3.73 3.25
N ASN A 90 -8.53 -4.92 2.99
CA ASN A 90 -7.79 -6.09 2.50
C ASN A 90 -8.56 -6.86 1.40
N ASP A 91 -9.77 -6.38 1.05
CA ASP A 91 -10.66 -7.04 0.09
C ASP A 91 -9.99 -7.22 -1.28
N PRO A 92 -9.81 -8.47 -1.77
CA PRO A 92 -9.16 -8.74 -3.05
C PRO A 92 -9.89 -8.08 -4.23
N PHE A 93 -11.22 -7.93 -4.14
CA PHE A 93 -12.02 -7.27 -5.16
C PHE A 93 -11.90 -5.73 -5.15
N SER A 94 -11.21 -5.21 -4.14
CA SER A 94 -10.89 -3.78 -3.97
C SER A 94 -9.36 -3.53 -3.97
N GLY A 95 -8.57 -4.43 -4.58
CA GLY A 95 -7.11 -4.29 -4.75
C GLY A 95 -6.25 -4.94 -3.66
N GLY A 96 -6.85 -5.66 -2.70
CA GLY A 96 -6.12 -6.55 -1.81
C GLY A 96 -5.42 -7.69 -2.59
N THR A 97 -4.33 -8.20 -2.06
CA THR A 97 -3.59 -9.37 -2.61
C THR A 97 -4.16 -10.67 -2.06
N HIS A 98 -4.25 -10.72 -0.74
CA HIS A 98 -4.90 -11.75 0.06
C HIS A 98 -5.34 -11.14 1.38
N LEU A 99 -6.20 -11.81 2.14
CA LEU A 99 -6.77 -11.22 3.36
C LEU A 99 -5.74 -10.83 4.45
N PRO A 100 -4.63 -11.55 4.65
CA PRO A 100 -3.58 -11.14 5.58
C PRO A 100 -2.96 -9.77 5.30
N ASP A 101 -2.95 -9.32 4.05
CA ASP A 101 -2.34 -8.04 3.68
C ASP A 101 -3.33 -6.89 3.88
N ILE A 102 -3.23 -6.23 5.03
CA ILE A 102 -4.07 -5.08 5.36
C ILE A 102 -3.39 -3.80 4.91
N THR A 103 -4.08 -3.03 4.07
CA THR A 103 -3.61 -1.74 3.55
C THR A 103 -4.28 -0.58 4.30
N LEU A 104 -3.47 0.33 4.85
CA LEU A 104 -3.92 1.60 5.39
C LEU A 104 -3.56 2.76 4.47
N ILE A 105 -4.53 3.62 4.17
CA ILE A 105 -4.39 4.76 3.25
C ILE A 105 -4.78 6.05 3.99
N THR A 106 -3.90 7.04 3.96
CA THR A 106 -4.08 8.33 4.65
C THR A 106 -3.99 9.48 3.65
N PRO A 107 -5.04 10.31 3.49
CA PRO A 107 -4.97 11.52 2.70
C PRO A 107 -4.07 12.57 3.36
N VAL A 108 -3.20 13.19 2.57
CA VAL A 108 -2.42 14.35 2.99
C VAL A 108 -3.11 15.60 2.46
N PHE A 109 -3.80 16.28 3.37
CA PHE A 109 -4.44 17.56 3.06
C PHE A 109 -3.40 18.68 3.02
N ILE A 110 -3.38 19.41 1.91
CA ILE A 110 -2.71 20.69 1.77
C ILE A 110 -3.82 21.70 1.51
N GLU A 111 -3.96 22.70 2.39
CA GLU A 111 -5.17 23.52 2.45
C GLU A 111 -6.39 22.61 2.62
N ASP A 112 -7.41 22.74 1.77
CA ASP A 112 -8.67 21.98 1.88
C ASP A 112 -8.76 20.80 0.89
N LYS A 113 -7.63 20.33 0.34
CA LYS A 113 -7.61 19.27 -0.69
C LYS A 113 -6.63 18.14 -0.35
N PRO A 114 -7.03 16.87 -0.56
CA PRO A 114 -6.13 15.72 -0.44
C PRO A 114 -5.24 15.62 -1.69
N LEU A 115 -4.12 16.36 -1.70
CA LEU A 115 -3.24 16.44 -2.88
C LEU A 115 -2.24 15.27 -2.98
N PHE A 116 -2.11 14.47 -1.93
CA PHE A 116 -1.32 13.24 -1.91
C PHE A 116 -2.01 12.19 -1.03
N PHE A 117 -1.67 10.93 -1.23
CA PHE A 117 -2.04 9.84 -0.33
C PHE A 117 -0.79 9.08 0.10
N LEU A 118 -0.81 8.63 1.34
CA LEU A 118 0.20 7.73 1.88
C LEU A 118 -0.46 6.39 2.06
N ALA A 119 0.20 5.32 1.67
CA ALA A 119 -0.28 3.98 1.97
C ALA A 119 0.83 3.13 2.54
N ASN A 120 0.44 2.24 3.45
CA ASN A 120 1.26 1.10 3.78
C ASN A 120 0.41 -0.17 3.75
N ARG A 121 1.04 -1.28 3.37
CA ARG A 121 0.47 -2.61 3.39
C ARG A 121 1.37 -3.49 4.23
N ALA A 122 0.79 -4.22 5.17
CA ALA A 122 1.54 -5.12 6.04
C ALA A 122 0.82 -6.47 6.16
N HIS A 123 1.62 -7.53 6.24
CA HIS A 123 1.12 -8.90 6.33
C HIS A 123 0.87 -9.28 7.80
N HIS A 124 -0.40 -9.40 8.17
CA HIS A 124 -0.83 -9.85 9.49
C HIS A 124 -0.81 -11.38 9.55
N SER A 125 -0.26 -11.95 10.62
CA SER A 125 -0.05 -13.41 10.73
C SER A 125 -1.35 -14.23 10.78
N ASP A 126 -2.48 -13.60 11.12
CA ASP A 126 -3.80 -14.22 11.22
C ASP A 126 -4.91 -13.17 11.10
N VAL A 127 -5.92 -13.48 10.28
CA VAL A 127 -7.09 -12.65 10.04
C VAL A 127 -8.40 -13.44 10.25
N GLY A 128 -8.38 -14.51 11.04
CA GLY A 128 -9.60 -15.24 11.40
C GLY A 128 -10.07 -16.33 10.45
N GLY A 129 -9.19 -16.85 9.58
CA GLY A 129 -9.53 -17.95 8.67
C GLY A 129 -9.83 -19.27 9.41
N ILE A 130 -10.24 -20.30 8.67
CA ILE A 130 -10.62 -21.63 9.21
C ILE A 130 -9.50 -22.33 9.99
N SER A 131 -8.24 -22.02 9.68
CA SER A 131 -7.06 -22.53 10.40
C SER A 131 -6.19 -21.37 10.91
N PRO A 132 -5.41 -21.58 11.99
CA PRO A 132 -4.44 -20.58 12.44
C PRO A 132 -3.37 -20.33 11.38
N GLY A 133 -3.05 -19.05 11.14
CA GLY A 133 -2.02 -18.63 10.20
C GLY A 133 -2.58 -17.77 9.06
N SER A 134 -1.70 -17.40 8.12
CA SER A 134 -2.03 -16.46 7.05
C SER A 134 -2.59 -17.11 5.79
N MET A 135 -2.26 -18.38 5.52
CA MET A 135 -2.75 -19.10 4.33
C MET A 135 -3.39 -20.41 4.75
N SER A 136 -4.73 -20.44 4.72
CA SER A 136 -5.52 -21.63 5.01
C SER A 136 -5.85 -22.36 3.70
N LEU A 137 -5.95 -23.70 3.73
CA LEU A 137 -6.50 -24.49 2.62
C LEU A 137 -8.02 -24.27 2.55
N ALA A 138 -8.43 -23.20 1.88
CA ALA A 138 -9.80 -22.75 1.73
C ALA A 138 -10.35 -23.03 0.33
N ARG A 139 -11.67 -23.23 0.22
CA ARG A 139 -12.41 -23.32 -1.06
C ARG A 139 -13.26 -22.09 -1.35
N GLU A 140 -13.48 -21.26 -0.34
CA GLU A 140 -14.24 -20.02 -0.43
C GLU A 140 -13.52 -18.92 0.35
N VAL A 141 -13.51 -17.69 -0.16
CA VAL A 141 -12.81 -16.55 0.47
C VAL A 141 -13.26 -16.27 1.91
N ILE A 142 -14.52 -16.59 2.26
CA ILE A 142 -15.06 -16.41 3.62
C ILE A 142 -14.33 -17.32 4.62
N GLN A 143 -13.76 -18.44 4.16
CA GLN A 143 -12.98 -19.36 4.98
C GLN A 143 -11.54 -18.85 5.21
N GLU A 144 -11.08 -17.86 4.44
CA GLU A 144 -9.72 -17.31 4.55
C GLU A 144 -9.61 -16.28 5.68
N GLY A 145 -10.74 -15.73 6.14
CA GLY A 145 -10.80 -14.80 7.28
C GLY A 145 -11.64 -13.56 7.00
N ILE A 146 -11.44 -12.54 7.83
CA ILE A 146 -12.18 -11.29 7.73
C ILE A 146 -11.80 -10.54 6.45
N ARG A 147 -12.81 -10.26 5.63
CA ARG A 147 -12.70 -9.44 4.43
C ARG A 147 -13.20 -8.04 4.72
N ILE A 148 -12.28 -7.09 4.68
CA ILE A 148 -12.46 -5.67 5.02
C ILE A 148 -12.59 -4.89 3.71
N PRO A 149 -13.81 -4.45 3.32
CA PRO A 149 -13.97 -3.52 2.21
C PRO A 149 -13.37 -2.16 2.60
N PRO A 150 -13.19 -1.20 1.66
CA PRO A 150 -12.74 0.13 2.04
C PRO A 150 -13.68 0.77 3.07
N VAL A 151 -13.12 1.02 4.27
CA VAL A 151 -13.78 1.65 5.43
C VAL A 151 -12.83 2.63 6.09
N LYS A 152 -13.36 3.65 6.78
CA LYS A 152 -12.54 4.57 7.58
C LYS A 152 -12.26 3.95 8.95
N LEU A 153 -11.00 3.64 9.25
CA LEU A 153 -10.52 3.22 10.56
C LEU A 153 -10.31 4.42 11.49
N LEU A 154 -9.78 5.54 10.97
CA LEU A 154 -9.79 6.82 11.67
C LEU A 154 -10.74 7.77 10.94
N LYS A 155 -11.53 8.52 11.72
CA LYS A 155 -12.38 9.61 11.28
C LYS A 155 -11.88 10.89 11.95
N GLU A 156 -11.34 11.82 11.18
CA GLU A 156 -10.82 13.10 11.68
C GLU A 156 -9.80 12.94 12.84
N GLY A 157 -8.94 11.93 12.76
CA GLY A 157 -7.93 11.62 13.77
C GLY A 157 -8.43 10.80 14.96
N VAL A 158 -9.72 10.46 15.01
CA VAL A 158 -10.32 9.62 16.06
C VAL A 158 -10.47 8.19 15.55
N LEU A 159 -9.96 7.22 16.32
CA LEU A 159 -10.07 5.80 16.02
C LEU A 159 -11.53 5.34 16.14
N ASP A 160 -12.00 4.60 15.13
CA ASP A 160 -13.31 3.95 15.16
C ASP A 160 -13.23 2.63 15.96
N GLU A 161 -13.50 2.73 17.26
CA GLU A 161 -13.45 1.60 18.20
C GLU A 161 -14.47 0.51 17.85
N GLU A 162 -15.59 0.84 17.19
CA GLU A 162 -16.60 -0.15 16.79
C GLU A 162 -16.08 -1.02 15.63
N ILE A 163 -15.50 -0.39 14.61
CA ILE A 163 -14.87 -1.12 13.50
C ILE A 163 -13.69 -1.95 14.01
N LEU A 164 -12.83 -1.35 14.84
CA LEU A 164 -11.67 -2.05 15.38
C LEU A 164 -12.09 -3.26 16.22
N SER A 165 -13.03 -3.10 17.16
CA SER A 165 -13.50 -4.20 18.00
C SER A 165 -14.12 -5.33 17.19
N LEU A 166 -14.85 -5.03 16.12
CA LEU A 166 -15.37 -6.05 15.21
C LEU A 166 -14.25 -6.86 14.55
N ILE A 167 -13.17 -6.21 14.12
CA ILE A 167 -12.02 -6.91 13.52
C ILE A 167 -11.29 -7.75 14.57
N LEU A 168 -11.00 -7.17 15.74
CA LEU A 168 -10.27 -7.84 16.80
C LEU A 168 -11.04 -9.05 17.36
N ALA A 169 -12.38 -9.02 17.37
CA ALA A 169 -13.21 -10.15 17.76
C ALA A 169 -13.11 -11.35 16.80
N ASN A 170 -12.61 -11.13 15.58
CA ASN A 170 -12.53 -12.14 14.53
C ASN A 170 -11.08 -12.59 14.25
N VAL A 171 -10.12 -12.35 15.16
CA VAL A 171 -8.73 -12.81 15.00
C VAL A 171 -8.23 -13.53 16.25
N ARG A 172 -7.24 -14.41 16.10
CA ARG A 172 -6.75 -15.28 17.19
C ARG A 172 -5.83 -14.60 18.22
N THR A 173 -5.23 -13.47 17.84
CA THR A 173 -4.18 -12.75 18.56
C THR A 173 -4.47 -11.24 18.48
N PRO A 174 -5.57 -10.77 19.10
CA PRO A 174 -6.09 -9.42 18.93
C PRO A 174 -5.12 -8.33 19.41
N GLU A 175 -4.38 -8.55 20.50
CA GLU A 175 -3.39 -7.57 21.00
C GLU A 175 -2.27 -7.30 19.98
N GLU A 176 -1.79 -8.35 19.31
CA GLU A 176 -0.79 -8.23 18.24
C GLU A 176 -1.35 -7.46 17.04
N ARG A 177 -2.60 -7.75 16.65
CA ARG A 177 -3.28 -7.07 15.53
C ARG A 177 -3.52 -5.60 15.80
N GLU A 178 -3.98 -5.27 17.00
CA GLU A 178 -4.16 -3.89 17.40
C GLU A 178 -2.83 -3.14 17.39
N GLY A 179 -1.77 -3.76 17.94
CA GLY A 179 -0.42 -3.21 17.92
C GLY A 179 0.09 -2.93 16.51
N ASP A 180 -0.08 -3.88 15.59
CA ASP A 180 0.35 -3.73 14.19
C ASP A 180 -0.49 -2.69 13.44
N LEU A 181 -1.82 -2.64 13.62
CA LEU A 181 -2.66 -1.60 13.03
C LEU A 181 -2.27 -0.20 13.53
N ARG A 182 -1.98 -0.06 14.82
CA ARG A 182 -1.46 1.20 15.39
C ARG A 182 -0.08 1.55 14.83
N ALA A 183 0.78 0.56 14.61
CA ALA A 183 2.08 0.75 13.95
C ALA A 183 1.91 1.26 12.50
N GLN A 184 0.96 0.70 11.74
CA GLN A 184 0.61 1.14 10.40
C GLN A 184 0.06 2.58 10.40
N ILE A 185 -0.80 2.95 11.36
CA ILE A 185 -1.30 4.34 11.51
C ILE A 185 -0.13 5.29 11.79
N ALA A 186 0.75 4.94 12.72
CA ALA A 186 1.91 5.75 13.09
C ALA A 186 2.88 5.96 11.90
N ALA A 187 3.08 4.93 11.09
CA ALA A 187 3.91 5.01 9.88
C ALA A 187 3.35 6.03 8.88
N ASN A 188 2.05 5.97 8.60
CA ASN A 188 1.40 6.96 7.72
C ASN A 188 1.44 8.38 8.32
N GLU A 189 1.27 8.53 9.63
CA GLU A 189 1.35 9.84 10.29
C GLU A 189 2.75 10.46 10.18
N ILE A 190 3.81 9.67 10.31
CA ILE A 190 5.18 10.14 10.06
C ILE A 190 5.34 10.62 8.62
N GLY A 191 4.87 9.82 7.65
CA GLY A 191 4.88 10.23 6.24
C GLY A 191 4.10 11.53 6.01
N ARG A 192 2.94 11.69 6.66
CA ARG A 192 2.08 12.88 6.53
C ARG A 192 2.83 14.11 7.01
N ARG A 193 3.45 14.04 8.18
CA ARG A 193 4.28 15.12 8.71
C ARG A 193 5.43 15.48 7.76
N ARG A 194 6.14 14.50 7.21
CA ARG A 194 7.25 14.75 6.27
C ARG A 194 6.79 15.35 4.95
N MET A 195 5.64 14.93 4.42
CA MET A 195 5.04 15.56 3.25
C MET A 195 4.71 17.03 3.49
N LEU A 196 4.13 17.36 4.65
CA LEU A 196 3.86 18.76 5.03
C LEU A 196 5.15 19.57 5.19
N GLU A 197 6.20 19.00 5.79
CA GLU A 197 7.52 19.64 5.90
C GLU A 197 8.15 19.90 4.53
N LEU A 198 8.03 18.93 3.60
CA LEU A 198 8.51 19.04 2.22
C LEU A 198 7.81 20.19 1.49
N VAL A 199 6.47 20.26 1.57
CA VAL A 199 5.67 21.35 0.98
C VAL A 199 6.02 22.70 1.62
N LYS A 200 6.18 22.76 2.95
CA LYS A 200 6.58 23.99 3.64
C LYS A 200 7.96 24.48 3.18
N ARG A 201 8.89 23.57 2.89
CA ARG A 201 10.28 23.89 2.54
C ARG A 201 10.45 24.33 1.09
N TYR A 202 9.81 23.62 0.15
CA TYR A 202 10.02 23.84 -1.30
C TYR A 202 8.84 24.53 -2.00
N GLY A 203 7.70 24.65 -1.32
CA GLY A 203 6.47 25.19 -1.89
C GLY A 203 5.66 24.14 -2.66
N LEU A 204 4.34 24.27 -2.60
CA LEU A 204 3.41 23.29 -3.17
C LEU A 204 3.60 23.11 -4.69
N GLU A 205 3.75 24.21 -5.43
CA GLU A 205 3.90 24.17 -6.89
C GLU A 205 5.12 23.33 -7.31
N GLU A 206 6.23 23.45 -6.58
CA GLU A 206 7.44 22.73 -6.90
C GLU A 206 7.30 21.23 -6.58
N VAL A 207 6.72 20.89 -5.43
CA VAL A 207 6.45 19.49 -5.05
C VAL A 207 5.54 18.80 -6.07
N LEU A 208 4.45 19.45 -6.49
CA LEU A 208 3.54 18.91 -7.51
C LEU A 208 4.20 18.77 -8.89
N ARG A 209 5.03 19.73 -9.27
CA ARG A 209 5.76 19.69 -10.54
C ARG A 209 6.69 18.49 -10.60
N TYR A 210 7.47 18.27 -9.55
CA TYR A 210 8.43 17.17 -9.53
C TYR A 210 7.80 15.81 -9.24
N SER A 211 6.67 15.72 -8.53
CA SER A 211 5.91 14.47 -8.45
C SER A 211 5.39 14.05 -9.83
N SER A 212 4.80 14.97 -10.59
CA SER A 212 4.36 14.70 -11.97
C SER A 212 5.53 14.36 -12.89
N ALA A 213 6.65 15.07 -12.76
CA ALA A 213 7.84 14.80 -13.59
C ALA A 213 8.46 13.42 -13.34
N LEU A 214 8.38 12.91 -12.10
CA LEU A 214 8.82 11.55 -11.76
C LEU A 214 7.94 10.49 -12.44
N LEU A 215 6.62 10.68 -12.44
CA LEU A 215 5.69 9.79 -13.15
C LEU A 215 5.99 9.77 -14.66
N ASP A 216 6.13 10.96 -15.27
CA ASP A 216 6.48 11.08 -16.70
C ASP A 216 7.85 10.46 -17.02
N TYR A 217 8.80 10.57 -16.09
CA TYR A 217 10.13 9.98 -16.24
C TYR A 217 10.08 8.45 -16.18
N ALA A 218 9.36 7.88 -15.22
CA ALA A 218 9.14 6.44 -15.11
C ALA A 218 8.47 5.87 -16.36
N GLU A 219 7.42 6.53 -16.88
CA GLU A 219 6.76 6.12 -18.13
C GLU A 219 7.73 6.11 -19.31
N ARG A 220 8.51 7.20 -19.49
CA ARG A 220 9.48 7.28 -20.59
C ARG A 220 10.57 6.22 -20.49
N MET A 221 11.04 5.94 -19.28
CA MET A 221 12.01 4.87 -19.04
C MET A 221 11.43 3.52 -19.46
N MET A 222 10.23 3.18 -18.99
CA MET A 222 9.56 1.93 -19.33
C MET A 222 9.30 1.83 -20.84
N ARG A 223 8.81 2.88 -21.49
CA ARG A 223 8.65 2.92 -22.96
C ARG A 223 9.97 2.77 -23.71
N SER A 224 11.09 3.23 -23.15
CA SER A 224 12.41 3.03 -23.76
C SER A 224 12.85 1.57 -23.68
N VAL A 225 12.61 0.91 -22.53
CA VAL A 225 12.90 -0.51 -22.35
C VAL A 225 12.05 -1.36 -23.30
N ILE A 226 10.74 -1.11 -23.36
CA ILE A 226 9.81 -1.84 -24.24
C ILE A 226 10.21 -1.69 -25.72
N ARG A 227 10.63 -0.49 -26.16
CA ARG A 227 11.11 -0.27 -27.54
C ARG A 227 12.38 -1.04 -27.90
N GLY A 228 13.14 -1.50 -26.91
CA GLY A 228 14.30 -2.37 -27.13
C GLY A 228 13.92 -3.84 -27.36
N ILE A 229 12.68 -4.23 -27.09
CA ILE A 229 12.17 -5.58 -27.32
C ILE A 229 11.77 -5.67 -28.81
N PRO A 230 12.25 -6.67 -29.58
CA PRO A 230 11.85 -6.85 -30.96
C PRO A 230 10.34 -7.05 -31.12
N ASP A 231 9.77 -6.53 -32.20
CA ASP A 231 8.36 -6.77 -32.51
C ASP A 231 8.13 -8.26 -32.75
N GLY A 232 7.18 -8.85 -32.01
CA GLY A 232 6.89 -10.27 -32.08
C GLY A 232 5.82 -10.70 -31.09
N ILE A 233 5.42 -11.97 -31.20
CA ILE A 233 4.57 -12.64 -30.22
C ILE A 233 5.48 -13.58 -29.44
N TYR A 234 5.56 -13.36 -28.13
CA TYR A 234 6.34 -14.17 -27.22
C TYR A 234 5.37 -15.00 -26.38
N THR A 235 5.59 -16.32 -26.34
CA THR A 235 4.77 -17.25 -25.54
C THR A 235 5.68 -18.15 -24.73
N PHE A 236 5.28 -18.43 -23.49
CA PHE A 236 5.91 -19.42 -22.62
C PHE A 236 4.80 -20.15 -21.87
N THR A 237 5.07 -21.38 -21.45
CA THR A 237 4.16 -22.18 -20.62
C THR A 237 4.97 -22.66 -19.42
N ASP A 238 4.44 -22.42 -18.23
CA ASP A 238 5.02 -22.90 -16.97
C ASP A 238 4.01 -23.82 -16.26
N TYR A 239 4.45 -24.46 -15.18
CA TYR A 239 3.59 -25.34 -14.39
C TYR A 239 3.81 -25.11 -12.89
N LEU A 240 2.72 -25.05 -12.13
CA LEU A 240 2.76 -25.24 -10.67
C LEU A 240 2.72 -26.74 -10.37
N ASP A 241 3.36 -27.18 -9.28
CA ASP A 241 3.41 -28.61 -8.92
C ASP A 241 2.01 -29.19 -8.61
N ASP A 242 1.18 -28.46 -7.86
CA ASP A 242 -0.24 -28.73 -7.56
C ASP A 242 -0.95 -27.48 -6.99
N ASP A 243 -2.27 -27.55 -6.73
CA ASP A 243 -3.09 -26.52 -6.05
C ASP A 243 -3.47 -26.89 -4.59
N GLY A 244 -2.88 -27.95 -4.05
CA GLY A 244 -3.25 -28.52 -2.76
C GLY A 244 -4.64 -29.17 -2.71
N VAL A 245 -5.33 -29.33 -3.86
CA VAL A 245 -6.66 -29.94 -3.97
C VAL A 245 -6.66 -31.13 -4.93
N ALA A 246 -6.05 -30.98 -6.10
CA ALA A 246 -5.89 -31.99 -7.14
C ALA A 246 -4.43 -32.42 -7.28
N GLU A 247 -4.20 -33.66 -7.69
CA GLU A 247 -2.85 -34.17 -7.93
C GLU A 247 -2.35 -33.80 -9.34
N GLY A 248 -1.08 -33.38 -9.41
CA GLY A 248 -0.36 -33.18 -10.66
C GLY A 248 -0.25 -31.71 -11.08
N PRO A 249 0.65 -31.44 -12.04
CA PRO A 249 1.04 -30.08 -12.36
C PRO A 249 -0.10 -29.29 -13.01
N ILE A 250 -0.23 -28.03 -12.59
CA ILE A 250 -1.21 -27.09 -13.11
C ILE A 250 -0.52 -26.15 -14.09
N GLU A 251 -0.97 -26.18 -15.33
CA GLU A 251 -0.45 -25.33 -16.39
C GLU A 251 -0.74 -23.85 -16.10
N LEU A 252 0.31 -23.05 -16.02
CA LEU A 252 0.26 -21.59 -16.05
C LEU A 252 0.33 -21.14 -17.51
N ARG A 253 -0.78 -20.57 -18.01
CA ARG A 253 -0.88 -19.97 -19.34
C ARG A 253 -0.80 -18.46 -19.28
#